data_AF-A0A2V7H5T4-F1
#
_entry.id   AF-A0A2V7H5T4-F1
#
_cell.length_a   1.000
_cell.length_b   1.000
_cell.length_c   1.000
_cell.angle_alpha   90.00
_cell.angle_beta   90.00
_cell.angle_gamma   90.00
#
_symmetry.space_group_name_H-M   'P 1'
#
loop_
_entity.id
_entity.type
_entity.pdbx_description
1 polymer ?
#
loop_
_entity_poly.entity_id
_entity_poly.type
_entity_poly.pdbx_seq_one_letter_code
_entity_poly.pdbx_strand_id
1 'polypeptide(L)' 'ELDRKKREALLHQIQKILHAQGTQAPIYHLGFPIGVGPRVDDIMATAIPGFYMSPYEDLKLRRP' A
#
# COMPACT_ATOMS: atom_id res chain seq x y z
N GLU A 1 3.73 20.66 8.62
CA GLU A 1 4.99 20.46 9.35
C GLU A 1 6.08 19.99 8.38
N LEU A 2 7.20 20.71 8.27
CA LEU A 2 8.31 20.43 7.33
C LEU A 2 9.52 19.76 8.01
N ASP A 3 9.70 19.95 9.33
CA ASP A 3 10.71 19.24 10.10
C ASP A 3 10.29 17.78 10.28
N ARG A 4 11.12 16.86 9.78
CA ARG A 4 10.84 15.43 9.80
C ARG A 4 10.70 14.88 11.22
N LYS A 5 11.56 15.29 12.16
CA LYS A 5 11.53 14.81 13.54
C LYS A 5 10.29 15.33 14.26
N LYS A 6 9.93 16.60 14.06
CA LYS A 6 8.70 17.17 14.62
C LYS A 6 7.46 16.48 14.05
N ARG A 7 7.44 16.21 12.74
CA ARG A 7 6.33 15.49 12.08
C ARG A 7 6.14 14.09 12.68
N GLU A 8 7.23 13.35 12.87
CA GLU A 8 7.21 12.01 13.45
C GLU A 8 6.67 12.02 14.89
N ALA A 9 7.16 12.93 15.73
CA ALA A 9 6.67 13.08 17.10
C ALA A 9 5.16 13.39 17.16
N LEU A 10 4.68 14.30 16.30
CA LEU A 10 3.26 14.62 16.19
C LEU A 10 2.42 13.42 15.74
N LEU A 11 2.90 12.64 14.76
CA LEU A 11 2.20 11.44 14.28
C LEU A 11 2.05 10.40 15.41
N HIS A 12 3.09 10.15 16.19
CA HIS A 12 3.01 9.26 17.34
C HIS A 12 2.05 9.77 18.42
N GLN A 13 1.99 11.08 18.64
CA GLN A 13 1.03 11.67 19.57
C GLN A 13 -0.41 11.44 19.10
N ILE A 14 -0.69 11.65 17.81
CA ILE A 14 -2.01 11.39 17.22
C ILE A 14 -2.40 9.92 17.39
N GLN A 15 -1.49 9.00 17.05
CA GLN A 15 -1.73 7.56 17.20
C GLN A 15 -2.06 7.16 18.64
N LYS A 16 -1.36 7.73 19.64
CA LYS A 16 -1.66 7.50 21.07
C LYS A 16 -3.05 7.98 21.45
N ILE A 17 -3.48 9.15 20.96
CA ILE A 17 -4.81 9.69 21.22
C ILE A 17 -5.88 8.75 20.65
N LEU A 18 -5.73 8.33 19.38
CA LEU A 18 -6.68 7.44 18.72
C LEU A 18 -6.77 6.08 19.44
N HIS A 19 -5.63 5.52 19.85
CA HIS A 19 -5.57 4.29 20.63
C HIS A 19 -6.27 4.45 21.98
N ALA A 20 -6.00 5.52 22.73
CA ALA A 20 -6.61 5.76 24.04
C ALA A 20 -8.13 5.98 23.96
N GLN A 21 -8.62 6.57 22.87
CA GLN A 21 -10.06 6.77 22.64
C GLN A 21 -10.78 5.50 22.15
N GLY A 22 -10.05 4.46 21.75
CA GLY A 22 -10.64 3.23 21.21
C GLY A 22 -11.41 3.43 19.90
N THR A 23 -11.05 4.45 19.11
CA THR A 23 -11.77 4.79 17.87
C THR A 23 -11.46 3.85 16.71
N GLN A 24 -10.40 3.05 16.81
CA GLN A 24 -9.99 2.07 15.80
C GLN A 24 -9.85 0.68 16.40
N ALA A 25 -10.44 -0.31 15.75
CA ALA A 25 -10.30 -1.73 16.08
C ALA A 25 -9.65 -2.46 14.89
N PRO A 26 -8.31 -2.57 14.83
CA PRO A 26 -7.64 -3.27 13.75
C PRO A 26 -7.91 -4.78 13.86
N ILE A 27 -8.55 -5.35 12.84
CA ILE A 27 -8.92 -6.79 12.81
C ILE A 27 -7.90 -7.59 12.00
N TYR A 28 -7.58 -7.13 10.79
CA TYR A 28 -6.62 -7.76 9.91
C TYR A 28 -5.96 -6.71 9.02
N HIS A 29 -4.77 -7.04 8.52
CA HIS A 29 -4.14 -6.30 7.43
C HIS A 29 -4.57 -6.91 6.10
N LEU A 30 -5.29 -6.16 5.28
CA LEU A 30 -5.73 -6.63 3.97
C LEU A 30 -4.52 -6.75 3.03
N GLY A 31 -4.15 -7.98 2.70
CA GLY A 31 -3.20 -8.24 1.61
C GLY A 31 -3.82 -7.93 0.25
N PHE A 32 -2.98 -7.91 -0.79
CA PHE A 32 -3.40 -7.67 -2.16
C PHE A 32 -3.52 -8.99 -2.93
N PRO A 33 -4.70 -9.63 -3.01
CA PRO A 33 -4.88 -10.83 -3.83
C PRO A 33 -4.89 -10.44 -5.30
N ILE A 34 -3.92 -10.92 -6.07
CA ILE A 34 -3.80 -10.64 -7.51
C ILE A 34 -3.87 -11.96 -8.29
N GLY A 35 -4.81 -12.04 -9.23
CA GLY A 35 -4.87 -13.12 -10.21
C GLY A 35 -4.09 -12.77 -11.48
N VAL A 36 -3.19 -13.65 -11.92
CA VAL A 36 -2.40 -13.46 -13.14
C VAL A 36 -2.80 -14.48 -14.19
N GLY A 37 -3.28 -13.99 -15.34
CA GLY A 37 -3.65 -14.83 -16.47
C GLY A 37 -2.44 -15.41 -17.21
N PRO A 38 -2.60 -16.52 -17.96
CA PRO A 38 -1.49 -17.23 -18.60
C PRO A 38 -0.78 -16.43 -19.70
N ARG A 39 -1.41 -15.36 -20.22
CA ARG A 39 -0.83 -14.48 -21.24
C ARG A 39 -0.01 -13.33 -20.65
N VAL A 40 -0.08 -13.11 -19.33
CA VAL A 40 0.61 -12.02 -18.66
C VAL A 40 2.01 -12.48 -18.28
N ASP A 41 3.00 -11.66 -18.62
CA ASP A 41 4.42 -11.87 -18.31
C ASP A 41 4.76 -11.24 -16.97
N ASP A 42 4.43 -9.96 -16.79
CA ASP A 42 4.66 -9.22 -15.55
C ASP A 42 3.51 -8.23 -15.30
N ILE A 43 3.03 -8.22 -14.06
CA ILE A 43 1.97 -7.32 -13.57
C ILE A 43 2.53 -6.06 -12.91
N MET A 44 3.84 -5.98 -12.73
CA MET A 44 4.53 -4.82 -12.17
C MET A 44 3.97 -4.42 -10.79
N ALA A 45 3.60 -5.41 -9.97
CA ALA A 45 2.90 -5.23 -8.70
C ALA A 45 3.63 -4.31 -7.69
N THR A 46 4.94 -4.15 -7.85
CA THR A 46 5.77 -3.30 -6.99
C THR A 46 6.33 -2.07 -7.70
N ALA A 47 5.91 -1.79 -8.94
CA ALA A 47 6.43 -0.66 -9.70
C ALA A 47 6.00 0.70 -9.13
N ILE A 48 4.84 0.75 -8.47
CA ILE A 48 4.32 1.95 -7.81
C ILE A 48 4.06 1.64 -6.32
N PRO A 49 4.82 2.26 -5.39
CA PRO A 49 4.61 2.05 -3.96
C PRO A 49 3.18 2.40 -3.53
N GLY A 50 2.49 1.45 -2.88
CA GLY A 50 1.13 1.63 -2.38
C GLY A 50 0.01 1.39 -3.40
N PHE A 51 0.34 0.97 -4.63
CA PHE A 51 -0.63 0.56 -5.63
C PHE A 51 -0.64 -0.96 -5.83
N TYR A 52 -1.80 -1.48 -6.22
CA TYR A 52 -2.07 -2.92 -6.36
C TYR A 52 -1.53 -3.49 -7.68
N MET A 53 -1.59 -2.69 -8.75
CA MET A 53 -1.23 -3.08 -10.12
C MET A 53 -0.66 -1.85 -10.82
N SER A 54 0.28 -2.07 -11.74
CA SER A 54 0.70 -1.02 -12.65
C SER A 54 -0.42 -0.70 -13.65
N PRO A 55 -0.45 0.49 -14.24
CA PRO A 55 -1.39 0.83 -15.31
C PRO A 55 -1.37 -0.22 -16.44
N TYR A 56 -2.51 -0.41 -17.10
CA TYR A 56 -2.69 -1.47 -18.11
C TYR A 56 -1.73 -1.32 -19.29
N GLU A 57 -1.36 -0.09 -19.62
CA GLU A 57 -0.40 0.26 -20.66
C GLU A 57 1.01 -0.30 -20.42
N ASP A 58 1.39 -0.55 -19.16
CA ASP A 58 2.71 -1.07 -18.79
C ASP A 58 2.74 -2.60 -18.67
N LEU A 59 1.59 -3.27 -18.82
CA LEU A 59 1.51 -4.73 -18.71
C LEU A 59 2.27 -5.40 -19.84
N LYS A 60 3.11 -6.36 -19.47
CA LYS A 60 3.83 -7.18 -20.44
C LYS A 60 3.07 -8.45 -20.72
N LEU A 61 3.00 -8.81 -21.99
CA LEU A 61 2.44 -10.09 -22.45
C LEU A 61 3.57 -11.06 -22.75
N ARG A 62 3.31 -12.34 -22.49
CA ARG A 62 4.22 -13.41 -22.87
C ARG A 62 4.34 -13.44 -24.39
N ARG A 63 5.56 -13.65 -24.88
CA ARG A 63 5.82 -13.85 -26.31
C ARG A 63 5.25 -15.22 -26.75
N PRO A 64 4.85 -15.37 -28.03
CA PRO A 64 4.42 -16.65 -28.57
C PRO A 64 5.47 -17.75 -28.42
#